data_AF-A0A944F7U1-F1
#
_entry.id   AF-A0A944F7U1-F1
#
_cell.length_a   1.000
_cell.length_b   1.000
_cell.length_c   1.000
_cell.angle_alpha   90.00
_cell.angle_beta   90.00
_cell.angle_gamma   90.00
#
_symmetry.space_group_name_H-M   'P 1'
#
loop_
_entity.id
_entity.type
_entity.pdbx_description
1 polymer ?
#
loop_
_entity_poly.entity_id
_entity_poly.type
_entity_poly.pdbx_seq_one_letter_code
_entity_poly.pdbx_strand_id
1 'polypeptide(L)'
;MPEADLILTGARVRTLDPTRPEATAVAVRDGLIAAVGDASDVRDWRGPGTETVDLSGATLTPGLVDSHSHPVWGLEMSTGLDLSAVRDLDALRAALAGAQRNEGWIVAWGLDHNAFGGRPVDRALIEDAVAGAPTFIRLYDGHSALVSGAALQAAGITGPRTFAQRSEIVCDAEGRPTGHLIEHAAMDLVDAAVPRPSYTERRARLGELLSAMAATGLTGAHVMDLEGS
;
A
#
# COMPACT_ATOMS: atom_id res chain seq x y z
N MET A 1 34.89 16.36 -23.91
CA MET A 1 34.87 15.44 -22.74
C MET A 1 33.41 15.11 -22.47
N PRO A 2 33.07 14.01 -21.78
CA PRO A 2 31.69 13.77 -21.40
C PRO A 2 31.18 14.90 -20.51
N GLU A 3 29.97 15.39 -20.79
CA GLU A 3 29.30 16.48 -20.07
C GLU A 3 28.24 15.89 -19.13
N ALA A 4 27.99 16.55 -17.99
CA ALA A 4 26.93 16.19 -17.06
C ALA A 4 25.58 16.77 -17.48
N ASP A 5 24.50 16.09 -17.13
CA ASP A 5 23.14 16.62 -17.30
C ASP A 5 22.81 17.62 -16.18
N LEU A 6 23.25 17.32 -14.96
CA LEU A 6 22.97 18.10 -13.75
C LEU A 6 24.24 18.23 -12.90
N ILE A 7 24.50 19.43 -12.40
CA ILE A 7 25.51 19.70 -11.36
C ILE A 7 24.81 20.35 -10.16
N LEU A 8 24.95 19.71 -9.00
CA LEU A 8 24.52 20.25 -7.71
C LEU A 8 25.74 20.85 -7.01
N THR A 9 25.65 22.10 -6.57
CA THR A 9 26.73 22.81 -5.86
C THR A 9 26.24 23.39 -4.54
N GLY A 10 27.18 23.89 -3.71
CA GLY A 10 26.83 24.61 -2.49
C GLY A 10 26.11 23.74 -1.46
N ALA A 11 26.30 22.42 -1.54
CA ALA A 11 25.58 21.46 -0.70
C ALA A 11 26.44 21.02 0.50
N ARG A 12 25.80 20.44 1.51
CA ARG A 12 26.45 19.58 2.51
C ARG A 12 26.18 18.12 2.11
N VAL A 13 27.03 17.58 1.26
CA VAL A 13 26.83 16.23 0.69
C VAL A 13 27.31 15.18 1.69
N ARG A 14 26.45 14.21 2.02
CA ARG A 14 26.80 12.97 2.71
C ARG A 14 27.00 11.88 1.67
N THR A 15 28.22 11.39 1.50
CA THR A 15 28.53 10.42 0.43
C THR A 15 28.32 8.96 0.88
N LEU A 16 28.39 8.72 2.20
CA LEU A 16 28.51 7.40 2.82
C LEU A 16 29.78 6.61 2.40
N ASP A 17 30.74 7.27 1.76
CA ASP A 17 32.07 6.73 1.47
C ASP A 17 33.02 7.03 2.66
N PRO A 18 33.59 6.01 3.33
CA PRO A 18 34.53 6.23 4.44
C PRO A 18 35.78 7.04 4.07
N THR A 19 36.18 7.03 2.80
CA THR A 19 37.37 7.74 2.31
C THR A 19 37.09 9.21 1.95
N ARG A 20 35.82 9.55 1.72
CA ARG A 20 35.37 10.93 1.42
C ARG A 20 33.96 11.14 1.97
N PRO A 21 33.76 11.20 3.30
CA PRO A 21 32.42 11.17 3.90
C PRO A 21 31.58 12.43 3.66
N GLU A 22 32.24 13.54 3.33
CA GLU A 22 31.63 14.84 3.05
C GLU A 22 32.12 15.42 1.72
N ALA A 23 31.24 16.13 1.03
CA ALA A 23 31.51 16.84 -0.22
C ALA A 23 30.61 18.09 -0.32
N THR A 24 30.85 18.94 -1.31
CA THR A 24 30.06 20.17 -1.54
C THR A 24 29.43 20.27 -2.93
N ALA A 25 29.78 19.37 -3.84
CA ALA A 25 29.24 19.29 -5.19
C ALA A 25 29.13 17.86 -5.72
N VAL A 26 28.18 17.64 -6.62
CA VAL A 26 27.92 16.38 -7.32
C VAL A 26 27.60 16.67 -8.79
N ALA A 27 28.19 15.92 -9.72
CA ALA A 27 27.82 15.90 -11.13
C ALA A 27 27.08 14.60 -11.44
N VAL A 28 25.96 14.70 -12.15
CA VAL A 28 25.11 13.57 -12.57
C VAL A 28 25.05 13.51 -14.08
N ARG A 29 25.24 12.32 -14.63
CA ARG A 29 25.17 12.05 -16.07
C ARG A 29 24.45 10.73 -16.30
N ASP A 30 23.47 10.72 -17.20
CA ASP A 30 22.66 9.56 -17.57
C ASP A 30 22.07 8.86 -16.33
N GLY A 31 21.67 9.65 -15.32
CA GLY A 31 21.12 9.16 -14.04
C GLY A 31 22.14 8.60 -13.05
N LEU A 32 23.44 8.66 -13.35
CA LEU A 32 24.52 8.16 -12.50
C LEU A 32 25.38 9.30 -11.95
N ILE A 33 25.94 9.12 -10.74
CA ILE A 33 26.93 10.05 -10.19
C ILE A 33 28.22 9.93 -11.01
N ALA A 34 28.56 11.00 -11.72
CA ALA A 34 29.74 11.08 -12.57
C ALA A 34 30.97 11.64 -11.80
N ALA A 35 30.74 12.55 -10.85
CA ALA A 35 31.75 13.05 -9.93
C ALA A 35 31.13 13.53 -8.61
N VAL A 36 31.90 13.46 -7.53
CA VAL A 36 31.54 13.96 -6.20
C VAL A 36 32.76 14.56 -5.52
N GLY A 37 32.61 15.75 -4.96
CA GLY A 37 33.73 16.47 -4.35
C GLY A 37 33.39 17.93 -4.11
N ASP A 38 34.26 18.83 -4.51
CA ASP A 38 34.02 20.27 -4.46
C ASP A 38 33.75 20.87 -5.86
N ALA A 39 33.63 22.20 -5.92
CA ALA A 39 33.37 22.92 -7.17
C ALA A 39 34.45 22.70 -8.25
N SER A 40 35.67 22.32 -7.87
CA SER A 40 36.75 21.99 -8.80
C SER A 40 36.60 20.59 -9.38
N ASP A 41 36.18 19.60 -8.58
CA ASP A 41 35.98 18.21 -9.02
C ASP A 41 34.87 18.09 -10.09
N VAL A 42 33.86 18.96 -10.04
CA VAL A 42 32.73 18.94 -10.97
C VAL A 42 32.87 19.92 -12.14
N ARG A 43 33.87 20.79 -12.13
CA ARG A 43 34.00 21.92 -13.07
C ARG A 43 34.04 21.46 -14.53
N ASP A 44 34.85 20.46 -14.81
CA ASP A 44 35.12 19.96 -16.16
C ASP A 44 33.97 19.13 -16.74
N TRP A 45 32.97 18.81 -15.91
CA TRP A 45 31.73 18.16 -16.33
C TRP A 45 30.70 19.14 -16.88
N ARG A 46 30.90 20.45 -16.69
CA ARG A 46 29.94 21.47 -17.14
C ARG A 46 30.04 21.69 -18.65
N GLY A 47 28.95 21.41 -19.35
CA GLY A 47 28.74 21.69 -20.77
C GLY A 47 27.68 22.74 -21.04
N PRO A 48 27.45 23.10 -22.33
CA PRO A 48 26.41 24.06 -22.72
C PRO A 48 24.99 23.63 -22.34
N GLY A 49 24.74 22.32 -22.20
CA GLY A 49 23.43 21.77 -21.83
C GLY A 49 23.28 21.42 -20.33
N THR A 50 24.33 21.58 -19.53
CA THR A 50 24.32 21.17 -18.13
C THR A 50 23.47 22.11 -17.27
N GLU A 51 22.47 21.57 -16.60
CA GLU A 51 21.76 22.28 -15.54
C GLU A 51 22.65 22.41 -14.30
N THR A 52 22.71 23.60 -13.70
CA THR A 52 23.47 23.80 -12.45
C THR A 52 22.55 24.36 -11.39
N VAL A 53 22.48 23.68 -10.24
CA VAL A 53 21.63 24.06 -9.11
C VAL A 53 22.49 24.29 -7.87
N ASP A 54 22.43 25.50 -7.33
CA ASP A 54 23.04 25.83 -6.04
C ASP A 54 22.08 25.51 -4.89
N LEU A 55 22.46 24.55 -4.06
CA LEU A 55 21.67 24.09 -2.92
C LEU A 55 21.80 24.99 -1.68
N SER A 56 22.59 26.07 -1.74
CA SER A 56 22.62 27.15 -0.73
C SER A 56 22.79 26.66 0.72
N GLY A 57 23.63 25.64 0.91
CA GLY A 57 23.93 25.01 2.21
C GLY A 57 23.00 23.86 2.61
N ALA A 58 22.01 23.49 1.78
CA ALA A 58 21.15 22.35 2.04
C ALA A 58 21.94 21.04 2.09
N THR A 59 21.42 20.06 2.84
CA THR A 59 22.06 18.75 2.96
C THR A 59 21.61 17.84 1.83
N LEU A 60 22.56 17.25 1.12
CA LEU A 60 22.32 16.24 0.09
C LEU A 60 22.70 14.87 0.66
N THR A 61 21.77 13.92 0.68
CA THR A 61 22.01 12.54 1.11
C THR A 61 21.67 11.58 -0.02
N PRO A 62 22.18 10.34 0.01
CA PRO A 62 21.66 9.29 -0.84
C PRO A 62 20.16 9.10 -0.54
N GLY A 63 19.39 8.75 -1.55
CA GLY A 63 18.00 8.37 -1.36
C GLY A 63 17.90 7.12 -0.48
N LEU A 64 16.82 7.02 0.27
CA LEU A 64 16.58 5.91 1.19
C LEU A 64 16.24 4.65 0.40
N VAL A 65 16.73 3.52 0.91
CA VAL A 65 16.45 2.18 0.35
C VAL A 65 15.78 1.34 1.40
N ASP A 66 14.60 0.82 1.08
CA ASP A 66 13.90 -0.15 1.92
C ASP A 66 14.44 -1.57 1.65
N SER A 67 14.88 -2.26 2.70
CA SER A 67 15.41 -3.62 2.59
C SER A 67 14.32 -4.68 2.45
N HIS A 68 13.05 -4.35 2.70
CA HIS A 68 11.97 -5.33 2.70
C HIS A 68 10.61 -4.64 2.48
N SER A 69 10.08 -4.72 1.27
CA SER A 69 8.81 -4.09 0.92
C SER A 69 7.86 -5.02 0.18
N HIS A 70 6.56 -4.73 0.34
CA HIS A 70 5.45 -5.44 -0.28
C HIS A 70 4.48 -4.45 -0.96
N PRO A 71 4.93 -3.64 -1.94
CA PRO A 71 4.10 -2.61 -2.56
C PRO A 71 2.88 -3.17 -3.30
N VAL A 72 2.98 -4.36 -3.90
CA VAL A 72 1.85 -4.98 -4.60
C VAL A 72 0.83 -5.50 -3.59
N TRP A 73 1.28 -6.26 -2.60
CA TRP A 73 0.39 -6.77 -1.57
C TRP A 73 -0.22 -5.64 -0.73
N GLY A 74 0.54 -4.58 -0.45
CA GLY A 74 0.04 -3.37 0.21
C GLY A 74 -1.12 -2.72 -0.55
N LEU A 75 -1.03 -2.61 -1.88
CA LEU A 75 -2.13 -2.10 -2.71
C LEU A 75 -3.37 -3.02 -2.68
N GLU A 76 -3.16 -4.33 -2.68
CA GLU A 76 -4.25 -5.31 -2.56
C GLU A 76 -4.96 -5.19 -1.20
N MET A 77 -4.20 -5.00 -0.11
CA MET A 77 -4.76 -4.77 1.21
C MET A 77 -5.49 -3.42 1.32
N SER A 78 -5.07 -2.40 0.56
CA SER A 78 -5.64 -1.06 0.55
C SER A 78 -6.52 -0.77 -0.69
N THR A 79 -7.31 -1.75 -1.12
CA THR A 79 -8.23 -1.60 -2.26
C THR A 79 -9.66 -1.31 -1.80
N GLY A 80 -10.30 -0.35 -2.48
CA GLY A 80 -11.68 0.05 -2.21
C GLY A 80 -11.80 1.20 -1.21
N LEU A 81 -12.92 1.27 -0.51
CA LEU A 81 -13.24 2.32 0.44
C LEU A 81 -12.32 2.25 1.68
N ASP A 82 -11.61 3.34 1.96
CA ASP A 82 -10.81 3.50 3.17
C ASP A 82 -11.71 3.81 4.38
N LEU A 83 -11.71 2.92 5.36
CA LEU A 83 -12.45 3.05 6.62
C LEU A 83 -11.54 3.34 7.83
N SER A 84 -10.25 3.65 7.61
CA SER A 84 -9.26 3.91 8.67
C SER A 84 -9.60 5.09 9.57
N ALA A 85 -10.43 6.02 9.09
CA ALA A 85 -10.94 7.16 9.86
C ALA A 85 -12.28 6.88 10.56
N VAL A 86 -12.96 5.76 10.28
CA VAL A 86 -14.24 5.40 10.89
C VAL A 86 -14.03 4.95 12.34
N ARG A 87 -14.87 5.46 13.24
CA ARG A 87 -14.74 5.25 14.69
C ARG A 87 -15.96 4.65 15.37
N ASP A 88 -17.09 4.59 14.67
CA ASP A 88 -18.33 4.05 15.20
C ASP A 88 -19.19 3.41 14.09
N LEU A 89 -20.24 2.72 14.52
CA LEU A 89 -21.12 1.96 13.64
C LEU A 89 -21.98 2.86 12.74
N ASP A 90 -22.36 4.04 13.19
CA ASP A 90 -23.20 4.95 12.41
C ASP A 90 -22.40 5.53 11.25
N ALA A 91 -21.16 5.96 11.51
CA ALA A 91 -20.21 6.38 10.49
C ALA A 91 -19.87 5.24 9.52
N LEU A 92 -19.71 4.00 10.01
CA LEU A 92 -19.51 2.83 9.16
C LEU A 92 -20.69 2.64 8.20
N ARG A 93 -21.92 2.61 8.73
CA ARG A 93 -23.13 2.43 7.92
C ARG A 93 -23.31 3.56 6.91
N ALA A 94 -23.04 4.80 7.29
CA ALA A 94 -23.09 5.94 6.38
C ALA A 94 -22.05 5.83 5.25
N ALA A 95 -20.82 5.44 5.57
CA ALA A 95 -19.76 5.24 4.59
C ALA A 95 -20.10 4.12 3.60
N LEU A 96 -20.64 3.00 4.09
CA LEU A 96 -21.05 1.86 3.24
C LEU A 96 -22.24 2.20 2.34
N ALA A 97 -23.23 2.96 2.85
CA ALA A 97 -24.38 3.37 2.06
C ALA A 97 -24.01 4.28 0.88
N GLY A 98 -22.95 5.09 1.04
CA GLY A 98 -22.40 5.97 0.00
C GLY A 98 -21.29 5.33 -0.84
N ALA A 99 -20.92 4.07 -0.59
CA ALA A 99 -19.77 3.45 -1.23
C ALA A 99 -20.01 3.20 -2.73
N GLN A 100 -18.96 3.43 -3.54
CA GLN A 100 -18.97 3.02 -4.94
C GLN A 100 -19.04 1.50 -5.03
N ARG A 101 -19.91 0.98 -5.91
CA ARG A 101 -20.01 -0.44 -6.21
C ARG A 101 -19.22 -0.77 -7.46
N ASN A 102 -18.28 -1.71 -7.36
CA ASN A 102 -17.54 -2.24 -8.51
C ASN A 102 -18.10 -3.61 -8.89
N GLU A 103 -18.67 -3.74 -10.08
CA GLU A 103 -19.40 -4.96 -10.50
C GLU A 103 -20.41 -5.44 -9.45
N GLY A 104 -21.06 -4.49 -8.76
CA GLY A 104 -22.02 -4.75 -7.69
C GLY A 104 -21.42 -4.96 -6.29
N TRP A 105 -20.10 -5.13 -6.16
CA TRP A 105 -19.41 -5.33 -4.89
C TRP A 105 -19.04 -4.02 -4.19
N ILE A 106 -19.10 -4.05 -2.86
CA ILE A 106 -18.47 -3.04 -1.99
C ILE A 106 -17.22 -3.68 -1.38
N VAL A 107 -16.05 -3.14 -1.69
CA VAL A 107 -14.78 -3.56 -1.10
C VAL A 107 -14.27 -2.41 -0.24
N ALA A 108 -13.89 -2.71 1.00
CA ALA A 108 -13.41 -1.73 1.95
C ALA A 108 -12.29 -2.30 2.83
N TRP A 109 -11.51 -1.43 3.45
CA TRP A 109 -10.36 -1.83 4.27
C TRP A 109 -10.11 -0.85 5.43
N GLY A 110 -9.31 -1.31 6.40
CA GLY A 110 -8.77 -0.46 7.47
C GLY A 110 -9.73 -0.17 8.62
N LEU A 111 -10.89 -0.84 8.69
CA LEU A 111 -11.85 -0.63 9.77
C LEU A 111 -11.30 -1.15 11.11
N ASP A 112 -11.21 -0.27 12.10
CA ASP A 112 -10.82 -0.63 13.46
C ASP A 112 -11.98 -1.37 14.18
N HIS A 113 -11.67 -2.45 14.89
CA HIS A 113 -12.63 -3.23 15.70
C HIS A 113 -13.42 -2.38 16.71
N ASN A 114 -12.82 -1.29 17.19
CA ASN A 114 -13.46 -0.37 18.13
C ASN A 114 -14.70 0.32 17.54
N ALA A 115 -14.84 0.39 16.21
CA ALA A 115 -16.04 0.93 15.57
C ALA A 115 -17.30 0.12 15.91
N PHE A 116 -17.15 -1.15 16.29
CA PHE A 116 -18.26 -1.98 16.73
C PHE A 116 -18.68 -1.68 18.18
N GLY A 117 -17.94 -0.88 18.94
CA GLY A 117 -18.31 -0.50 20.31
C GLY A 117 -18.41 -1.69 21.27
N GLY A 118 -17.53 -2.69 21.11
CA GLY A 118 -17.52 -3.92 21.90
C GLY A 118 -18.57 -4.98 21.51
N ARG A 119 -19.41 -4.71 20.50
CA ARG A 119 -20.29 -5.72 19.92
C ARG A 119 -19.47 -6.78 19.18
N PRO A 120 -19.93 -8.04 19.12
CA PRO A 120 -19.34 -9.04 18.24
C PRO A 120 -19.35 -8.58 16.78
N VAL A 121 -18.32 -8.96 16.03
CA VAL A 121 -18.26 -8.74 14.57
C VAL A 121 -19.30 -9.63 13.92
N ASP A 122 -20.33 -9.03 13.33
CA ASP A 122 -21.46 -9.73 12.72
C ASP A 122 -22.00 -8.94 11.53
N ARG A 123 -22.31 -9.65 10.43
CA ARG A 123 -22.84 -9.07 9.19
C ARG A 123 -24.13 -8.29 9.40
N ALA A 124 -24.94 -8.64 10.39
CA ALA A 124 -26.16 -7.91 10.76
C ALA A 124 -25.87 -6.43 11.11
N LEU A 125 -24.63 -6.09 11.46
CA LEU A 125 -24.20 -4.73 11.69
C LEU A 125 -24.11 -3.89 10.39
N ILE A 126 -24.09 -4.50 9.21
CA ILE A 126 -23.90 -3.79 7.94
C ILE A 126 -24.96 -4.10 6.87
N GLU A 127 -25.77 -5.16 7.01
CA GLU A 127 -26.72 -5.62 5.97
C GLU A 127 -27.62 -4.50 5.42
N ASP A 128 -28.24 -3.71 6.31
CA ASP A 128 -29.15 -2.63 5.88
C ASP A 128 -28.43 -1.55 5.08
N ALA A 129 -27.17 -1.24 5.45
CA ALA A 129 -26.38 -0.19 4.81
C ALA A 129 -25.90 -0.59 3.42
N VAL A 130 -25.67 -1.88 3.19
CA VAL A 130 -25.15 -2.38 1.91
C VAL A 130 -26.26 -2.76 0.93
N ALA A 131 -27.52 -2.81 1.39
CA ALA A 131 -28.71 -3.05 0.57
C ALA A 131 -28.55 -4.24 -0.39
N GLY A 132 -28.09 -5.37 0.15
CA GLY A 132 -27.89 -6.63 -0.59
C GLY A 132 -26.63 -6.69 -1.47
N ALA A 133 -25.80 -5.64 -1.50
CA ALA A 133 -24.51 -5.71 -2.19
C ALA A 133 -23.58 -6.73 -1.50
N PRO A 134 -22.94 -7.64 -2.26
CA PRO A 134 -21.81 -8.40 -1.74
C PRO A 134 -20.75 -7.44 -1.23
N THR A 135 -20.42 -7.56 0.06
CA THR A 135 -19.54 -6.61 0.74
C THR A 135 -18.41 -7.38 1.42
N PHE A 136 -17.18 -6.91 1.21
CA PHE A 136 -15.98 -7.41 1.87
C PHE A 136 -15.27 -6.24 2.55
N ILE A 137 -15.16 -6.30 3.88
CA ILE A 137 -14.48 -5.28 4.69
C ILE A 137 -13.29 -5.94 5.39
N ARG A 138 -12.07 -5.60 4.97
CA ARG A 138 -10.85 -5.98 5.71
C ARG A 138 -10.73 -5.12 6.96
N LEU A 139 -10.56 -5.74 8.11
CA LEU A 139 -10.34 -5.03 9.37
C LEU A 139 -8.89 -4.54 9.46
N TYR A 140 -8.65 -3.59 10.37
CA TYR A 140 -7.36 -2.91 10.52
C TYR A 140 -6.18 -3.83 10.80
N ASP A 141 -6.42 -4.98 11.45
CA ASP A 141 -5.37 -5.95 11.75
C ASP A 141 -4.82 -6.66 10.51
N GLY A 142 -5.51 -6.61 9.37
CA GLY A 142 -5.15 -7.34 8.16
C GLY A 142 -5.43 -8.85 8.21
N HIS A 143 -5.81 -9.38 9.37
CA HIS A 143 -6.05 -10.81 9.66
C HIS A 143 -7.52 -11.15 9.85
N SER A 144 -8.40 -10.16 9.82
CA SER A 144 -9.83 -10.34 10.01
C SER A 144 -10.62 -9.63 8.90
N ALA A 145 -11.78 -10.17 8.57
CA ALA A 145 -12.74 -9.51 7.68
C ALA A 145 -14.18 -9.62 8.19
N LEU A 146 -14.97 -8.60 7.90
CA LEU A 146 -16.43 -8.63 7.98
C LEU A 146 -17.00 -8.69 6.55
N VAL A 147 -17.79 -9.72 6.26
CA VAL A 147 -18.42 -9.92 4.96
C VAL A 147 -19.95 -9.96 5.09
N SER A 148 -20.67 -9.44 4.08
CA SER A 148 -22.13 -9.50 4.05
C SER A 148 -22.65 -10.92 3.73
N GLY A 149 -23.93 -11.16 4.00
CA GLY A 149 -24.59 -12.41 3.63
C GLY A 149 -24.51 -12.69 2.14
N ALA A 150 -24.66 -11.65 1.31
CA ALA A 150 -24.51 -11.76 -0.15
C ALA A 150 -23.09 -12.18 -0.57
N ALA A 151 -22.05 -11.72 0.12
CA ALA A 151 -20.68 -12.13 -0.13
C ALA A 151 -20.42 -13.59 0.28
N LEU A 152 -20.96 -14.04 1.43
CA LEU A 152 -20.91 -15.44 1.84
C LEU A 152 -21.58 -16.36 0.81
N GLN A 153 -22.75 -15.96 0.29
CA GLN A 153 -23.46 -16.71 -0.76
C GLN A 153 -22.67 -16.77 -2.06
N ALA A 154 -22.07 -15.65 -2.49
CA ALA A 154 -21.21 -15.62 -3.68
C ALA A 154 -20.00 -16.57 -3.57
N ALA A 155 -19.48 -16.75 -2.35
CA ALA A 155 -18.39 -17.67 -2.04
C ALA A 155 -18.84 -19.11 -1.73
N GLY A 156 -20.15 -19.40 -1.74
CA GLY A 156 -20.70 -20.71 -1.39
C GLY A 156 -20.52 -21.11 0.08
N ILE A 157 -20.28 -20.14 0.98
CA ILE A 157 -20.08 -20.39 2.42
C ILE A 157 -21.45 -20.49 3.11
N THR A 158 -21.77 -21.67 3.60
CA THR A 158 -23.08 -21.97 4.23
C THR A 158 -22.98 -22.41 5.70
N GLY A 159 -21.77 -22.62 6.21
CA GLY A 159 -21.52 -23.14 7.55
C GLY A 159 -20.04 -23.19 7.90
N PRO A 160 -19.67 -23.86 9.00
CA PRO A 160 -18.28 -23.96 9.44
C PRO A 160 -17.43 -24.76 8.45
N ARG A 161 -16.12 -24.48 8.45
CA ARG A 161 -15.12 -25.19 7.64
C ARG A 161 -13.88 -25.48 8.47
N THR A 162 -13.27 -26.63 8.23
CA THR A 162 -11.98 -26.99 8.82
C THR A 162 -10.84 -26.49 7.94
N PHE A 163 -9.82 -25.90 8.57
CA PHE A 163 -8.60 -25.42 7.94
C PHE A 163 -7.39 -26.15 8.50
N ALA A 164 -6.31 -26.24 7.73
CA ALA A 164 -5.06 -26.85 8.19
C ALA A 164 -4.32 -25.98 9.23
N GLN A 165 -4.61 -24.68 9.23
CA GLN A 165 -4.04 -23.67 10.14
C GLN A 165 -5.16 -23.04 10.97
N ARG A 166 -4.84 -21.98 11.72
CA ARG A 166 -5.74 -21.31 12.68
C ARG A 166 -6.84 -20.44 12.05
N SER A 167 -7.15 -20.64 10.77
CA SER A 167 -8.23 -19.89 10.13
C SER A 167 -9.60 -20.36 10.59
N GLU A 168 -10.55 -19.43 10.64
CA GLU A 168 -11.89 -19.67 11.16
C GLU A 168 -12.95 -18.90 10.37
N ILE A 169 -14.06 -19.58 10.09
CA ILE A 169 -15.33 -18.95 9.74
C ILE A 169 -16.13 -18.92 11.03
N VAL A 170 -16.29 -17.74 11.63
CA VAL A 170 -17.02 -17.62 12.89
C VAL A 170 -18.49 -17.92 12.63
N CYS A 171 -19.04 -18.83 13.42
CA CYS A 171 -20.43 -19.23 13.36
C CYS A 171 -21.15 -18.94 14.68
N ASP A 172 -22.46 -18.72 14.59
CA ASP A 172 -23.33 -18.66 15.77
C ASP A 172 -23.58 -20.05 16.39
N ALA A 173 -24.41 -20.09 17.43
CA ALA A 173 -24.75 -21.33 18.14
C ALA A 173 -25.46 -22.37 17.26
N GLU A 174 -26.10 -21.93 16.17
CA GLU A 174 -26.79 -22.79 15.20
C GLU A 174 -25.87 -23.20 14.04
N GLY A 175 -24.60 -22.82 14.05
CA GLY A 175 -23.63 -23.13 13.01
C GLY A 175 -23.76 -22.24 11.76
N ARG A 176 -24.48 -21.12 11.83
CA ARG A 176 -24.62 -20.18 10.71
C ARG A 176 -23.45 -19.20 10.70
N PRO A 177 -22.80 -18.94 9.56
CA PRO A 177 -21.71 -17.98 9.49
C PRO A 177 -22.17 -16.55 9.85
N THR A 178 -21.46 -15.91 10.78
CA THR A 178 -21.74 -14.52 11.19
C THR A 178 -21.22 -13.50 10.18
N GLY A 179 -20.36 -13.92 9.26
CA GLY A 179 -19.64 -13.05 8.34
C GLY A 179 -18.30 -12.54 8.88
N HIS A 180 -17.92 -12.92 10.10
CA HIS A 180 -16.56 -12.69 10.59
C HIS A 180 -15.63 -13.82 10.16
N LEU A 181 -14.59 -13.47 9.39
CA LEU A 181 -13.58 -14.39 8.87
C LEU A 181 -12.24 -14.06 9.51
N ILE A 182 -11.54 -15.07 10.00
CA ILE A 182 -10.28 -14.93 10.74
C ILE A 182 -9.19 -15.72 10.03
N GLU A 183 -8.04 -15.06 9.82
CA GLU A 183 -6.88 -15.46 9.03
C GLU A 183 -7.14 -15.66 7.52
N HIS A 184 -6.03 -15.60 6.77
CA HIS A 184 -6.02 -15.61 5.31
C HIS A 184 -6.85 -16.74 4.68
N ALA A 185 -6.68 -18.00 5.10
CA ALA A 185 -7.37 -19.10 4.41
C ALA A 185 -8.90 -19.03 4.51
N ALA A 186 -9.47 -18.36 5.53
CA ALA A 186 -10.91 -18.11 5.60
C ALA A 186 -11.32 -16.89 4.75
N MET A 187 -10.53 -15.82 4.81
CA MET A 187 -10.75 -14.59 4.02
C MET A 187 -10.67 -14.84 2.51
N ASP A 188 -9.69 -15.65 2.08
CA ASP A 188 -9.40 -15.97 0.68
C ASP A 188 -10.57 -16.68 -0.01
N LEU A 189 -11.43 -17.37 0.74
CA LEU A 189 -12.65 -17.99 0.21
C LEU A 189 -13.61 -16.97 -0.38
N VAL A 190 -13.72 -15.81 0.26
CA VAL A 190 -14.56 -14.70 -0.23
C VAL A 190 -13.78 -13.82 -1.19
N ASP A 191 -12.49 -13.56 -0.94
CA ASP A 191 -11.63 -12.78 -1.84
C ASP A 191 -11.61 -13.36 -3.27
N ALA A 192 -11.65 -14.69 -3.40
CA ALA A 192 -11.72 -15.36 -4.70
C ALA A 192 -12.98 -15.00 -5.52
N ALA A 193 -14.06 -14.54 -4.88
CA ALA A 193 -15.28 -14.09 -5.53
C ALA A 193 -15.31 -12.56 -5.78
N VAL A 194 -14.37 -11.80 -5.20
CA VAL A 194 -14.29 -10.34 -5.34
C VAL A 194 -13.75 -9.98 -6.74
N PRO A 195 -14.39 -9.02 -7.45
CA PRO A 195 -13.90 -8.52 -8.72
C PRO A 195 -12.48 -7.97 -8.61
N ARG A 196 -11.56 -8.49 -9.44
CA ARG A 196 -10.17 -8.05 -9.46
C ARG A 196 -9.99 -6.90 -10.46
N PRO A 197 -9.30 -5.81 -10.06
CA PRO A 197 -8.93 -4.77 -11.02
C PRO A 197 -8.10 -5.35 -12.17
N SER A 198 -8.27 -4.78 -13.35
CA SER A 198 -7.51 -5.19 -14.53
C SER A 198 -6.00 -5.05 -14.30
N TYR A 199 -5.20 -5.80 -15.07
CA TYR A 199 -3.74 -5.65 -15.01
C TYR A 199 -3.29 -4.20 -15.25
N THR A 200 -3.94 -3.51 -16.18
CA THR A 200 -3.63 -2.11 -16.51
C THR A 200 -3.88 -1.19 -15.32
N GLU A 201 -5.00 -1.35 -14.62
CA GLU A 201 -5.31 -0.55 -13.42
C GLU A 201 -4.34 -0.85 -12.28
N ARG A 202 -4.03 -2.13 -12.03
CA ARG A 202 -3.05 -2.52 -11.00
C ARG A 202 -1.67 -1.93 -11.29
N ARG A 203 -1.23 -1.97 -12.55
CA ARG A 203 0.05 -1.37 -12.98
C ARG A 203 0.05 0.15 -12.78
N ALA A 204 -1.04 0.83 -13.11
CA ALA A 204 -1.14 2.28 -12.93
C ALA A 204 -1.05 2.66 -11.44
N ARG A 205 -1.82 1.99 -10.57
CA ARG A 205 -1.78 2.21 -9.11
C ARG A 205 -0.40 1.91 -8.51
N LEU A 206 0.29 0.88 -9.00
CA LEU A 206 1.66 0.59 -8.58
C LEU A 206 2.61 1.72 -8.97
N GLY A 207 2.49 2.26 -10.19
CA GLY A 207 3.29 3.41 -10.62
C GLY A 207 3.05 4.65 -9.76
N GLU A 208 1.79 4.92 -9.40
CA GLU A 208 1.41 6.02 -8.49
C GLU A 208 2.00 5.83 -7.09
N LEU A 209 1.88 4.62 -6.51
CA LEU A 209 2.44 4.29 -5.21
C LEU A 209 3.97 4.48 -5.20
N LEU A 210 4.68 3.91 -6.18
CA LEU A 210 6.13 4.02 -6.26
C LEU A 210 6.59 5.48 -6.45
N SER A 211 5.82 6.28 -7.20
CA SER A 211 6.07 7.72 -7.36
C SER A 211 5.87 8.47 -6.04
N ALA A 212 4.83 8.14 -5.28
CA ALA A 212 4.58 8.71 -3.96
C ALA A 212 5.68 8.33 -2.95
N MET A 213 6.18 7.09 -2.99
CA MET A 213 7.34 6.66 -2.20
C MET A 213 8.60 7.45 -2.57
N ALA A 214 8.88 7.61 -3.87
CA ALA A 214 10.03 8.40 -4.32
C ALA A 214 9.96 9.87 -3.84
N ALA A 215 8.76 10.45 -3.80
CA ALA A 215 8.54 11.82 -3.32
C ALA A 215 8.84 12.00 -1.81
N THR A 216 8.86 10.93 -1.02
CA THR A 216 9.26 10.97 0.40
C THR A 216 10.75 10.66 0.61
N GLY A 217 11.50 10.43 -0.47
CA GLY A 217 12.92 10.09 -0.44
C GLY A 217 13.22 8.60 -0.45
N LEU A 218 12.21 7.71 -0.53
CA LEU A 218 12.40 6.27 -0.75
C LEU A 218 12.62 6.00 -2.24
N THR A 219 13.87 5.92 -2.65
CA THR A 219 14.27 5.80 -4.07
C THR A 219 14.68 4.38 -4.48
N GLY A 220 14.68 3.43 -3.55
CA GLY A 220 14.93 2.01 -3.82
C GLY A 220 14.21 1.11 -2.83
N ALA A 221 13.89 -0.11 -3.25
CA ALA A 221 13.31 -1.11 -2.36
C ALA A 221 13.62 -2.55 -2.84
N HIS A 222 13.70 -3.49 -1.90
CA HIS A 222 13.70 -4.92 -2.20
C HIS A 222 12.27 -5.46 -2.09
N VAL A 223 11.69 -5.81 -3.24
CA VAL A 223 10.29 -6.24 -3.35
C VAL A 223 10.17 -7.73 -3.08
N MET A 224 9.38 -8.08 -2.07
CA MET A 224 9.17 -9.46 -1.60
C MET A 224 7.80 -10.02 -2.00
N ASP A 225 7.08 -9.33 -2.88
CA ASP A 225 5.78 -9.78 -3.42
C ASP A 225 5.88 -10.99 -4.38
N LEU A 226 7.10 -11.40 -4.75
CA LEU A 226 7.38 -12.52 -5.64
C LEU A 226 7.88 -13.71 -4.82
N GLU A 227 6.98 -14.40 -4.11
CA GLU A 227 7.23 -15.79 -3.79
C GLU A 227 7.07 -16.61 -5.07
N GLY A 228 8.13 -17.32 -5.46
CA GLY A 228 8.21 -18.03 -6.73
C GLY A 228 7.00 -18.95 -6.95
N SER A 229 6.29 -18.69 -8.05
CA SER A 229 5.32 -19.61 -8.65
C SER A 229 5.99 -20.93 -9.04
#